data_AF-A0A838DVX3-F1
#
_entry.id   AF-A0A838DVX3-F1
#
_cell.length_a   1.000
_cell.length_b   1.000
_cell.length_c   1.000
_cell.angle_alpha   90.00
_cell.angle_beta   90.00
_cell.angle_gamma   90.00
#
_symmetry.space_group_name_H-M   'P 1'
#
loop_
_entity.id
_entity.type
_entity.pdbx_description
1 polymer ?
#
loop_
_entity_poly.entity_id
_entity_poly.type
_entity_poly.pdbx_seq_one_letter_code
_entity_poly.pdbx_strand_id
1 'polypeptide(L)' 'MHTRDGEFGILTTQVSKLIDWGRSSSLWPVTFGLACCAIEMMAASADRFDIARFGAEVFRA' A
#
# COMPACT_ATOMS: atom_id res chain seq x y z
N MET A 1 10.61 8.36 -7.47
CA MET A 1 12.08 8.49 -7.46
C MET A 1 12.55 8.71 -8.89
N HIS A 2 13.23 9.83 -9.14
CA HIS A 2 13.66 10.44 -10.40
C HIS A 2 13.88 9.54 -11.64
N THR A 3 13.21 9.85 -12.74
CA THR A 3 13.67 9.52 -14.11
C THR A 3 14.34 10.75 -14.73
N ARG A 4 15.55 10.58 -15.25
CA ARG A 4 16.20 11.54 -16.15
C ARG A 4 15.79 11.12 -17.56
N ASP A 5 14.96 11.92 -18.20
CA ASP A 5 14.27 11.52 -19.41
C ASP A 5 15.14 11.69 -20.66
N GLY A 6 15.68 10.59 -21.17
CA GLY A 6 16.12 10.47 -22.56
C GLY A 6 14.99 9.84 -23.38
N GLU A 7 14.47 10.58 -24.36
CA GLU A 7 13.58 10.22 -25.49
C GLU A 7 12.27 9.41 -25.24
N PHE A 8 12.21 8.49 -24.26
CA PHE A 8 11.08 7.63 -23.93
C PHE A 8 10.25 8.09 -22.71
N GLY A 9 10.33 9.37 -22.34
CA GLY A 9 9.74 9.91 -21.09
C GLY A 9 8.24 9.68 -20.89
N ILE A 10 7.44 9.61 -21.97
CA ILE A 10 6.00 9.33 -21.87
C ILE A 10 5.73 7.83 -21.62
N LEU A 11 6.53 6.94 -22.21
CA LEU A 11 6.38 5.49 -22.00
C LEU A 11 6.82 5.10 -20.58
N THR A 12 7.96 5.62 -20.10
CA THR A 12 8.47 5.32 -18.76
C THR A 12 7.59 5.90 -17.65
N THR A 13 6.93 7.04 -17.87
CA THR A 13 5.97 7.61 -16.90
C THR A 13 4.69 6.80 -16.79
N GLN A 14 4.17 6.23 -17.88
CA GLN A 14 2.99 5.38 -17.82
C GLN A 14 3.29 4.04 -17.12
N VAL A 15 4.46 3.45 -17.38
CA VAL A 15 4.91 2.23 -16.70
C VAL A 15 5.13 2.47 -15.21
N SER A 16 5.79 3.56 -14.82
CA SER A 16 6.00 3.89 -13.41
C SER A 16 4.68 4.15 -12.68
N LYS A 17 3.72 4.87 -13.29
CA LYS A 17 2.36 5.03 -12.74
C LYS A 17 1.66 3.70 -12.49
N LEU A 18 1.78 2.74 -13.42
CA LEU A 18 1.16 1.42 -13.26
C LEU A 18 1.78 0.65 -12.08
N ILE A 19 3.10 0.72 -11.94
CA ILE A 19 3.84 0.06 -10.84
C ILE A 19 3.44 0.67 -9.49
N ASP A 20 3.38 2.00 -9.40
CA ASP A 20 3.01 2.69 -8.16
C ASP A 20 1.53 2.46 -7.79
N TRP A 21 0.65 2.34 -8.79
CA TRP A 21 -0.73 1.90 -8.59
C TRP A 21 -0.79 0.46 -8.04
N GLY A 22 0.00 -0.46 -8.60
CA GLY A 22 0.10 -1.83 -8.08
C GLY A 22 0.55 -1.87 -6.62
N ARG A 23 1.59 -1.11 -6.25
CA ARG A 23 2.09 -1.06 -4.87
C ARG A 23 1.11 -0.45 -3.88
N SER A 24 0.38 0.58 -4.29
CA SER A 24 -0.59 1.26 -3.42
C SER A 24 -1.90 0.48 -3.26
N SER A 25 -2.25 -0.39 -4.22
CA SER A 25 -3.46 -1.21 -4.19
C SER A 25 -3.30 -2.59 -3.53
N SER A 26 -2.08 -2.97 -3.12
CA SER A 26 -1.79 -4.28 -2.51
C SER A 26 -0.82 -4.16 -1.32
N LEU A 27 -1.11 -3.26 -0.40
CA LEU A 27 -0.25 -3.01 0.76
C LEU A 27 -0.34 -4.18 1.74
N TRP A 28 0.78 -4.79 2.14
CA TRP A 28 0.78 -5.81 3.20
C TRP A 28 1.37 -5.23 4.48
N PRO A 29 0.52 -4.72 5.39
CA PRO A 29 0.99 -4.06 6.61
C PRO A 29 1.62 -5.05 7.60
N VAL A 30 2.65 -4.60 8.30
CA VAL A 30 3.21 -5.35 9.43
C VAL A 30 2.45 -4.96 10.70
N THR A 31 1.89 -5.92 11.43
CA THR A 31 1.29 -5.65 12.75
C THR A 31 2.37 -5.41 13.79
N PHE A 32 2.49 -4.16 14.26
CA PHE A 32 3.30 -3.81 15.43
C PHE A 32 2.41 -3.28 16.55
N GLY A 33 2.04 -4.15 17.48
CA GLY A 33 1.17 -3.83 18.61
C GLY A 33 1.95 -3.46 19.88
N LEU A 34 2.59 -2.28 19.89
CA LEU A 34 3.46 -1.87 21.00
C LEU A 34 2.70 -1.30 22.22
N ALA A 35 1.49 -0.78 22.02
CA ALA A 35 0.68 -0.12 23.05
C ALA A 35 -0.82 -0.12 22.65
N CYS A 36 -1.60 0.85 23.13
CA CYS A 36 -3.02 0.99 22.84
C CYS A 36 -3.33 1.17 21.34
N CYS A 37 -2.43 1.69 20.51
CA CYS A 37 -2.67 1.78 19.06
C CYS A 37 -2.84 0.41 18.38
N ALA A 38 -2.46 -0.69 19.06
CA ALA A 38 -2.73 -2.04 18.59
C ALA A 38 -4.23 -2.32 18.45
N ILE A 39 -5.06 -1.85 19.41
CA ILE A 39 -6.50 -2.10 19.38
C ILE A 39 -7.20 -1.27 18.30
N GLU A 40 -6.67 -0.08 18.01
CA GLU A 40 -7.15 0.73 16.87
C GLU A 40 -6.80 0.07 15.54
N MET A 41 -5.60 -0.52 15.43
CA MET A 41 -5.17 -1.23 14.24
C MET A 41 -6.00 -2.51 13.99
N MET A 42 -6.37 -3.24 15.06
CA MET A 42 -7.29 -4.39 14.99
C MET A 42 -8.72 -3.98 14.63
N ALA A 43 -9.20 -2.84 15.14
CA ALA A 43 -10.50 -2.32 14.77
C ALA A 43 -10.54 -1.88 13.30
N ALA A 44 -9.43 -1.33 12.77
CA ALA A 44 -9.32 -0.96 11.37
C ALA A 44 -9.38 -2.17 10.42
N SER A 45 -8.93 -3.35 10.87
CA SER A 45 -9.04 -4.59 10.09
C SER A 45 -10.34 -5.36 10.30
N ALA A 46 -11.14 -4.99 11.31
CA ALA A 46 -12.45 -5.59 11.55
C ALA A 46 -13.48 -5.16 10.48
N ASP A 47 -14.60 -5.88 10.41
CA ASP A 47 -15.69 -5.72 9.44
C ASP A 47 -16.21 -4.27 9.26
N ARG A 48 -16.12 -3.46 10.33
CA ARG A 48 -16.63 -2.09 10.35
C ARG A 48 -15.80 -1.14 9.47
N PHE A 49 -14.49 -1.31 9.44
CA PHE A 49 -13.55 -0.45 8.71
C PHE A 49 -12.82 -1.18 7.59
N ASP A 50 -12.72 -2.51 7.68
CA ASP A 50 -12.32 -3.47 6.67
C ASP A 50 -11.23 -2.96 5.72
N ILE A 51 -10.02 -2.86 6.25
CA ILE A 51 -8.84 -2.42 5.49
C ILE A 51 -8.51 -3.36 4.31
N ALA A 52 -9.08 -4.57 4.26
CA ALA A 52 -8.94 -5.50 3.13
C ALA A 52 -9.47 -4.90 1.82
N ARG A 53 -10.43 -3.97 1.87
CA ARG A 53 -10.93 -3.24 0.69
C ARG A 53 -9.85 -2.44 -0.04
N PHE A 54 -8.79 -2.05 0.64
CA PHE A 54 -7.66 -1.32 0.06
C PHE A 54 -6.50 -2.26 -0.31
N GLY A 55 -6.75 -3.57 -0.36
CA GLY A 55 -5.74 -4.59 -0.65
C GLY A 55 -4.77 -4.86 0.50
N ALA A 56 -5.15 -4.42 1.71
CA ALA A 56 -4.41 -4.64 2.95
C ALA A 56 -5.01 -5.75 3.83
N GLU A 57 -5.43 -6.83 3.20
CA GLU A 57 -6.08 -7.96 3.88
C GLU A 57 -5.10 -8.80 4.71
N VAL A 58 -3.84 -8.89 4.28
CA VAL A 58 -2.83 -9.76 4.91
C VAL A 58 -1.87 -8.92 5.73
N PHE A 59 -1.91 -9.14 7.04
CA PHE A 59 -0.85 -8.70 7.91
C PHE A 59 0.29 -9.71 7.90
N ARG A 60 1.48 -9.28 7.46
CA ARG A 60 2.66 -10.16 7.34
C ARG A 60 3.89 -9.44 7.90
N ALA A 61 4.70 -10.17 8.67
CA ALA A 61 5.96 -9.70 9.26
C ALA A 61 7.16 -10.12 8.41
#